data_AF-A0A951PQY6-F1
#
_entry.id   AF-A0A951PQY6-F1
#
_cell.length_a   1.000
_cell.length_b   1.000
_cell.length_c   1.000
_cell.angle_alpha   90.00
_cell.angle_beta   90.00
_cell.angle_gamma   90.00
#
_symmetry.space_group_name_H-M   'P 1'
#
loop_
_entity.id
_entity.type
_entity.pdbx_description
1 polymer ?
#
loop_
_entity_poly.entity_id
_entity_poly.type
_entity_poly.pdbx_seq_one_letter_code
_entity_poly.pdbx_strand_id
1 'polypeptide(L)'
;MIKSTFDLFKLRAEVALQQVLVEQGHQPRVYGRECPFCHSTDFVKHSLEKGKQRYRCRSCKRRFNERPVFECDCSVVGQALKCQDCPQFLSIMEAAKQRVKELADCTLEELQVVLQQPPQPK
;
A
#
# COMPACT_ATOMS: atom_id res chain seq x y z
N MET A 1 19.08 19.30 16.86
CA MET A 1 18.02 20.32 17.04
C MET A 1 17.29 20.48 15.73
N ILE A 2 16.04 20.05 15.67
CA ILE A 2 15.08 20.39 14.60
C ILE A 2 14.80 21.89 14.78
N LYS A 3 15.15 22.73 13.80
CA LYS A 3 15.15 24.20 13.95
C LYS A 3 14.02 24.87 13.17
N SER A 4 13.18 24.12 12.46
CA SER A 4 12.16 24.66 11.56
C SER A 4 10.86 23.84 11.54
N THR A 5 9.77 24.48 11.14
CA THR A 5 8.47 23.82 10.86
C THR A 5 8.58 22.70 9.82
N PHE A 6 9.53 22.83 8.88
CA PHE A 6 9.84 21.82 7.88
C PHE A 6 10.40 20.54 8.52
N ASP A 7 11.31 20.67 9.47
CA ASP A 7 11.91 19.53 10.17
C ASP A 7 10.86 18.77 11.00
N LEU A 8 9.90 19.48 11.61
CA LEU A 8 8.78 18.88 12.33
C LEU A 8 7.85 18.10 11.39
N PHE A 9 7.55 18.67 10.22
CA PHE A 9 6.77 17.96 9.20
C PHE A 9 7.48 16.70 8.70
N LYS A 10 8.80 16.79 8.49
CA LYS A 10 9.62 15.64 8.12
C LYS A 10 9.56 14.54 9.19
N LEU A 11 9.67 14.91 10.47
CA LEU A 11 9.58 13.95 11.58
C LEU A 11 8.21 13.25 11.62
N ARG A 12 7.12 13.99 11.41
CA ARG A 12 5.77 13.40 11.31
C ARG A 12 5.66 12.42 10.15
N ALA A 13 6.22 12.76 8.99
CA ALA A 13 6.23 11.86 7.84
C ALA A 13 7.02 10.58 8.11
N GLU A 14 8.15 10.68 8.78
CA GLU A 14 8.98 9.53 9.16
C GLU A 14 8.26 8.61 10.16
N VAL A 15 7.71 9.19 11.23
CA VAL A 15 6.91 8.45 12.24
C VAL A 15 5.72 7.76 11.58
N ALA A 16 4.97 8.49 10.75
CA ALA A 16 3.80 7.96 10.06
C ALA A 16 4.16 6.77 9.17
N LEU A 17 5.24 6.88 8.38
CA LEU A 17 5.67 5.81 7.50
C LEU A 17 6.11 4.58 8.31
N GLN A 18 6.88 4.75 9.38
CA GLN A 18 7.31 3.65 10.25
C GLN A 18 6.12 2.92 10.88
N GLN A 19 5.16 3.65 11.45
CA GLN A 19 3.98 3.05 12.06
C GLN A 19 3.18 2.22 11.05
N VAL A 20 2.92 2.78 9.86
CA VAL A 20 2.18 2.08 8.80
C VAL A 20 2.93 0.83 8.33
N LEU A 21 4.25 0.92 8.18
CA LEU A 21 5.08 -0.22 7.76
C LEU A 21 5.04 -1.36 8.79
N VAL A 22 4.99 -1.07 10.09
CA VAL A 22 4.85 -2.13 11.09
C VAL A 22 3.42 -2.66 11.18
N GLU A 23 2.41 -1.80 11.10
CA GLU A 23 1.00 -2.22 11.14
C GLU A 23 0.61 -3.12 9.94
N GLN A 24 1.02 -2.75 8.73
CA GLN A 24 0.65 -3.48 7.50
C GLN A 24 1.66 -4.55 7.11
N GLY A 25 2.91 -4.42 7.56
CA GLY A 25 4.03 -5.28 7.17
C GLY A 25 4.40 -5.17 5.70
N HIS A 26 5.56 -5.74 5.35
CA HIS A 26 5.88 -6.08 3.98
C HIS A 26 5.30 -7.46 3.66
N GLN A 27 4.54 -7.56 2.55
CA GLN A 27 3.97 -8.84 2.12
C GLN A 27 4.17 -8.99 0.61
N PRO A 28 5.11 -9.85 0.17
CA PRO A 28 5.23 -10.24 -1.22
C PRO A 28 3.89 -10.78 -1.70
N ARG A 29 3.23 -10.04 -2.60
CA ARG A 29 1.92 -10.37 -3.12
C ARG A 29 1.93 -10.27 -4.64
N VAL A 30 1.16 -11.16 -5.24
CA VAL A 30 0.89 -11.14 -6.67
C VAL A 30 -0.46 -10.46 -6.88
N TYR A 31 -0.44 -9.26 -7.46
CA TYR A 31 -1.64 -8.48 -7.73
C TYR A 31 -2.21 -8.82 -9.10
N GLY A 32 -3.51 -8.56 -9.28
CA GLY A 32 -4.19 -8.76 -10.56
C GLY A 32 -4.72 -10.18 -10.79
N ARG A 33 -4.57 -11.11 -9.82
CA ARG A 33 -5.16 -12.46 -9.84
C ARG A 33 -6.58 -12.54 -9.25
N GLU A 34 -7.24 -11.41 -9.09
CA GLU A 34 -8.57 -11.29 -8.49
C GLU A 34 -9.52 -10.51 -9.40
N CYS A 35 -10.83 -10.78 -9.23
CA CYS A 35 -11.87 -10.02 -9.90
C CYS A 35 -11.82 -8.53 -9.52
N PRO A 36 -11.81 -7.60 -10.49
CA PRO A 36 -11.84 -6.15 -10.25
C PRO A 36 -12.92 -5.63 -9.33
N PHE A 37 -14.04 -6.34 -9.31
CA PHE A 37 -15.30 -5.80 -8.82
C PHE A 37 -15.67 -6.36 -7.46
N CYS A 38 -15.12 -7.52 -7.10
CA CYS A 38 -15.49 -8.22 -5.88
C CYS A 38 -14.32 -8.99 -5.24
N HIS A 39 -13.09 -8.84 -5.74
CA HIS A 39 -11.87 -9.47 -5.21
C HIS A 39 -11.86 -11.01 -5.16
N SER A 40 -12.85 -11.66 -5.77
CA SER A 40 -12.90 -13.12 -5.87
C SER A 40 -11.82 -13.64 -6.82
N THR A 41 -11.13 -14.70 -6.40
CA THR A 41 -10.19 -15.47 -7.24
C THR A 41 -10.91 -16.50 -8.12
N ASP A 42 -12.23 -16.68 -7.95
CA ASP A 42 -13.04 -17.60 -8.75
C ASP A 42 -13.57 -16.91 -10.02
N PHE A 43 -12.78 -16.99 -11.08
CA PHE A 43 -13.15 -16.54 -12.41
C PHE A 43 -12.59 -17.47 -13.48
N VAL A 44 -13.22 -17.45 -14.66
CA VAL A 44 -12.85 -18.30 -15.79
C VAL A 44 -12.67 -17.50 -17.07
N LYS A 45 -11.88 -18.04 -18.01
CA LYS A 45 -11.82 -17.55 -19.38
C LYS A 45 -13.23 -17.57 -19.98
N HIS A 46 -13.60 -16.50 -20.66
CA HIS A 46 -14.94 -16.35 -21.22
C HIS A 46 -14.93 -16.15 -22.75
N SER A 47 -14.11 -15.22 -23.25
CA SER A 47 -14.02 -14.93 -24.68
C SER A 47 -12.75 -14.14 -25.02
N LEU A 48 -12.50 -13.90 -26.30
CA LEU A 48 -11.51 -12.95 -26.80
C LEU A 48 -12.22 -11.70 -27.33
N GLU A 49 -11.68 -10.51 -27.04
CA GLU A 49 -12.16 -9.24 -27.58
C GLU A 49 -10.97 -8.42 -28.06
N LYS A 50 -10.93 -8.10 -29.36
CA LYS A 50 -9.82 -7.39 -30.00
C LYS A 50 -8.45 -8.03 -29.68
N GLY A 51 -8.39 -9.37 -29.68
CA GLY A 51 -7.20 -10.14 -29.37
C GLY A 51 -6.83 -10.23 -27.88
N LYS A 52 -7.59 -9.60 -26.98
CA LYS A 52 -7.36 -9.67 -25.52
C LYS A 52 -8.28 -10.70 -24.87
N GLN A 53 -7.74 -11.49 -23.93
CA GLN A 53 -8.53 -12.45 -23.15
C GLN A 53 -9.48 -11.71 -22.22
N ARG A 54 -10.77 -12.09 -22.26
CA ARG A 54 -11.79 -11.70 -21.28
C ARG A 54 -12.05 -12.83 -20.31
N TYR A 55 -12.26 -12.46 -19.06
CA TYR A 55 -12.60 -13.33 -17.96
C TYR A 55 -13.98 -12.99 -17.43
N ARG A 56 -14.66 -13.99 -16.85
CA ARG A 56 -15.93 -13.81 -16.15
C ARG A 56 -15.78 -14.30 -14.72
N CYS A 57 -16.05 -13.42 -13.76
CA CYS A 57 -16.10 -13.80 -12.35
C CYS A 57 -17.30 -14.69 -12.09
N ARG A 58 -17.09 -15.81 -11.39
CA ARG A 58 -18.17 -16.70 -10.99
C ARG A 58 -18.90 -16.20 -9.75
N SER A 59 -18.25 -15.42 -8.88
CA SER A 59 -18.90 -14.81 -7.72
C SER A 59 -19.83 -13.65 -8.12
N CYS A 60 -19.31 -12.59 -8.74
CA CYS A 60 -20.12 -11.39 -9.07
C CYS A 60 -20.69 -11.37 -10.50
N LYS A 61 -20.42 -12.40 -11.33
CA LYS A 61 -20.89 -12.56 -12.72
C LYS A 61 -20.41 -11.51 -13.73
N ARG A 62 -19.69 -10.46 -13.31
CA ARG A 62 -19.13 -9.41 -14.16
C ARG A 62 -17.98 -9.93 -15.03
N ARG A 63 -17.78 -9.28 -16.18
CA ARG A 63 -16.73 -9.58 -17.17
C ARG A 63 -15.63 -8.53 -17.10
N PHE A 64 -14.39 -8.92 -17.29
CA PHE A 64 -13.24 -8.03 -17.31
C PHE A 64 -12.15 -8.57 -18.23
N ASN A 65 -11.25 -7.70 -18.67
CA ASN A 65 -10.15 -8.10 -19.55
C ASN A 65 -8.95 -8.54 -18.72
N GLU A 66 -8.05 -9.29 -19.36
CA GLU A 66 -6.76 -9.67 -18.78
C GLU A 66 -6.03 -8.46 -18.20
N ARG A 67 -5.49 -8.66 -17.00
CA ARG A 67 -4.76 -7.64 -16.24
C ARG A 67 -3.28 -7.99 -16.25
N PRO A 68 -2.39 -6.97 -16.24
CA PRO A 68 -1.00 -7.18 -15.88
C PRO A 68 -0.94 -7.80 -14.48
N VAL A 69 -0.22 -8.91 -14.38
CA VAL A 69 0.13 -9.49 -13.08
C VAL A 69 1.32 -8.69 -12.55
N PHE A 70 1.19 -8.13 -11.35
CA PHE A 70 2.31 -7.47 -10.68
C PHE A 70 2.81 -8.38 -9.56
N GLU A 71 4.08 -8.76 -9.62
CA GLU A 71 4.73 -9.56 -8.59
C GLU A 71 5.63 -8.67 -7.75
N CYS A 72 5.30 -8.53 -6.46
CA CYS A 72 6.10 -7.81 -5.50
C CYS A 72 7.14 -8.75 -4.89
N ASP A 73 8.41 -8.46 -5.09
CA ASP A 73 9.58 -9.23 -4.62
C ASP A 73 10.58 -8.33 -3.85
N CYS A 74 10.17 -7.11 -3.48
CA CYS A 74 11.11 -6.15 -2.89
C CYS A 74 11.49 -6.55 -1.47
N SER A 75 12.78 -6.50 -1.13
CA SER A 75 13.22 -6.74 0.26
C SER A 75 12.93 -5.54 1.16
N VAL A 76 12.91 -4.33 0.59
CA VAL A 76 12.61 -3.07 1.28
C VAL A 76 11.57 -2.31 0.46
N VAL A 77 10.51 -1.90 1.13
CA VAL A 77 9.39 -1.14 0.52
C VAL A 77 9.90 0.22 0.03
N GLY A 78 9.58 0.58 -1.22
CA GLY A 78 9.89 1.89 -1.80
C GLY A 78 11.32 2.06 -2.32
N GLN A 79 12.20 1.08 -2.16
CA GLN A 79 13.60 1.20 -2.59
C GLN A 79 13.78 1.04 -4.11
N ALA A 80 13.00 0.17 -4.75
CA ALA A 80 13.10 -0.10 -6.18
C ALA A 80 12.18 0.84 -6.99
N LEU A 81 12.58 1.18 -8.22
CA LEU A 81 11.76 2.01 -9.12
C LEU A 81 10.36 1.41 -9.35
N LYS A 82 10.26 0.08 -9.49
CA LYS A 82 8.98 -0.63 -9.65
C LYS A 82 8.04 -0.50 -8.45
N CYS A 83 8.51 -0.02 -7.30
CA CYS A 83 7.63 0.25 -6.16
C CYS A 83 6.66 1.40 -6.46
N GLN A 84 6.98 2.33 -7.36
CA GLN A 84 6.08 3.43 -7.71
C GLN A 84 4.76 2.93 -8.31
N ASP A 85 4.78 1.78 -9.00
CA ASP A 85 3.60 1.13 -9.57
C ASP A 85 3.06 -0.01 -8.68
N CYS A 86 3.70 -0.29 -7.55
CA CYS A 86 3.29 -1.38 -6.66
C CYS A 86 2.00 -1.02 -5.91
N PRO A 87 0.91 -1.80 -6.06
CA PRO A 87 -0.33 -1.51 -5.34
C PRO A 87 -0.16 -1.50 -3.82
N GLN A 88 0.75 -2.33 -3.27
CA GLN A 88 1.07 -2.29 -1.84
C GLN A 88 1.68 -0.96 -1.44
N PHE A 89 2.68 -0.51 -2.20
CA PHE A 89 3.39 0.72 -1.90
C PHE A 89 2.44 1.92 -1.97
N LEU A 90 1.59 1.98 -2.99
CA LEU A 90 0.58 3.03 -3.11
C LEU A 90 -0.38 3.02 -1.91
N SER A 91 -0.83 1.84 -1.46
CA SER A 91 -1.67 1.71 -0.26
C SER A 91 -0.95 2.17 1.01
N ILE A 92 0.33 1.81 1.18
CA ILE A 92 1.16 2.25 2.30
C ILE A 92 1.33 3.77 2.27
N MET A 93 1.58 4.36 1.10
CA MET A 93 1.73 5.81 0.95
C MET A 93 0.45 6.57 1.27
N GLU A 94 -0.72 6.06 0.86
CA GLU A 94 -2.00 6.67 1.24
C GLU A 94 -2.27 6.57 2.73
N ALA A 95 -2.00 5.41 3.34
CA ALA A 95 -2.12 5.25 4.79
C ALA A 95 -1.15 6.16 5.56
N ALA A 96 0.10 6.29 5.11
CA ALA A 96 1.09 7.18 5.69
C ALA A 96 0.66 8.65 5.58
N LYS A 97 0.13 9.09 4.43
CA LYS A 97 -0.44 10.45 4.28
C LYS A 97 -1.56 10.70 5.29
N GLN A 98 -2.42 9.71 5.52
CA GLN A 98 -3.50 9.84 6.49
C GLN A 98 -2.95 9.93 7.93
N ARG A 99 -1.98 9.09 8.28
CA ARG A 99 -1.32 9.13 9.60
C ARG A 99 -0.58 10.45 9.84
N VAL A 100 0.03 11.07 8.82
CA VAL A 100 0.62 12.42 8.96
C VAL A 100 -0.42 13.47 9.36
N LYS A 101 -1.66 13.37 8.85
CA LYS A 101 -2.74 14.28 9.26
C LYS A 101 -3.17 14.04 10.71
N GLU A 102 -3.18 12.79 11.15
CA GLU A 102 -3.49 12.42 12.55
C GLU A 102 -2.41 12.94 13.52
N LEU A 103 -1.16 13.05 13.06
CA LEU A 103 -0.04 13.57 13.83
C LEU A 103 0.14 15.11 13.72
N ALA A 104 -0.81 15.83 13.09
CA ALA A 104 -0.68 17.26 12.82
C ALA A 104 -0.52 18.11 14.09
N ASP A 105 -1.15 17.67 15.19
CA ASP A 105 -1.16 18.37 16.47
C ASP A 105 -0.04 17.91 17.42
N CYS A 106 0.69 16.84 17.07
CA CYS A 106 1.74 16.30 17.94
C CYS A 106 2.97 17.21 18.00
N THR A 107 3.54 17.35 19.19
CA THR A 107 4.80 18.07 19.43
C THR A 107 6.02 17.24 19.08
N LEU A 108 7.19 17.87 19.09
CA LEU A 108 8.46 17.20 18.81
C LEU A 108 8.78 16.12 19.86
N GLU A 109 8.52 16.40 21.13
CA GLU A 109 8.76 15.47 22.24
C GLU A 109 7.84 14.24 22.13
N GLU A 110 6.56 14.46 21.80
CA GLU A 110 5.59 13.38 21.61
C GLU A 110 6.00 12.46 20.45
N LEU A 111 6.44 13.04 19.32
CA LEU A 111 6.89 12.26 18.16
C LEU A 111 8.17 11.48 18.44
N GLN A 112 9.09 12.02 19.25
CA GLN A 112 10.31 11.31 19.66
C GLN A 112 10.02 10.12 20.56
N VAL A 113 9.05 10.22 21.47
CA VAL A 113 8.60 9.09 22.30
C VAL A 113 8.02 7.99 21.42
N VAL A 114 7.21 8.35 20.43
CA VAL A 114 6.60 7.39 19.49
C VAL A 114 7.65 6.67 18.64
N LEU A 115 8.70 7.35 18.19
CA LEU A 115 9.84 6.76 17.47
C LEU A 115 10.63 5.73 18.29
N GLN A 116 10.62 5.87 19.62
CA GLN A 116 11.37 5.01 20.53
C GLN A 116 10.55 3.80 21.02
N GLN A 117 9.24 3.75 20.75
CA GLN A 117 8.39 2.63 21.13
C GLN A 117 8.21 1.68 19.94
N PRO A 118 8.58 0.39 20.05
CA PRO A 118 8.20 -0.58 19.03
C PRO A 118 6.66 -0.65 19.00
N PRO A 119 6.03 -0.50 17.83
CA PRO A 119 4.58 -0.53 17.74
C PRO A 119 4.06 -1.86 18.27
N GLN A 120 3.17 -1.78 19.26
CA GLN A 120 2.59 -2.97 19.86
C GLN A 120 1.65 -3.64 18.85
N PRO A 121 1.83 -4.94 18.56
CA PRO A 121 0.85 -5.68 17.78
C PRO A 121 -0.47 -5.73 18.55
N LYS A 122 -1.56 -5.39 17.87
CA LYS A 122 -2.91 -5.72 18.34
C LYS A 122 -3.14 -7.22 18.28
#